data_AF-A0A9E3JTV3-F1
#
_entry.id   AF-A0A9E3JTV3-F1
#
_cell.length_a   1.000
_cell.length_b   1.000
_cell.length_c   1.000
_cell.angle_alpha   90.00
_cell.angle_beta   90.00
_cell.angle_gamma   90.00
#
_symmetry.space_group_name_H-M   'P 1'
#
loop_
_entity.id
_entity.type
_entity.pdbx_description
1 polymer ?
#
loop_
_entity_poly.entity_id
_entity_poly.type
_entity_poly.pdbx_seq_one_letter_code
_entity_poly.pdbx_strand_id
1 'polypeptide(L)'
;AADFVALAPGTARSSRVELSTLYRMDITGAYSVRYRADRLQVYGRPDASRPQGAAVTPLVAAVWIDGLMPRGMPESAYAPGPEPAPAGGSLTFSHCSNAQQAGITATVARHIDAIDHAFATRPLTVDCACTRSWTTYVYADQPTTIHVCKAFWKVDNAGSHEYFGENDPYRDLRPTR
;
A
#
# COMPACT_ATOMS: atom_id res chain seq x y z
N ALA A 1 -15.02 -31.00 1.00
CA ALA A 1 -14.59 -29.63 0.67
C ALA A 1 -15.57 -29.07 -0.36
N ALA A 2 -16.01 -27.83 -0.19
CA ALA A 2 -17.03 -27.19 -1.03
C ALA A 2 -16.35 -26.31 -2.10
N ASP A 3 -15.67 -26.95 -3.05
CA ASP A 3 -14.89 -26.26 -4.11
C ASP A 3 -15.77 -25.81 -5.29
N PHE A 4 -17.08 -25.98 -5.17
CA PHE A 4 -18.06 -25.65 -6.20
C PHE A 4 -18.97 -24.50 -5.77
N VAL A 5 -19.23 -23.59 -6.70
CA VAL A 5 -20.24 -22.53 -6.53
C VAL A 5 -21.52 -22.97 -7.23
N ALA A 6 -22.58 -23.21 -6.44
CA ALA A 6 -23.89 -23.59 -6.99
C ALA A 6 -24.59 -22.38 -7.66
N LEU A 7 -25.07 -22.60 -8.88
CA LEU A 7 -25.92 -21.68 -9.64
C LEU A 7 -27.30 -22.33 -9.79
N ALA A 8 -28.34 -21.69 -9.26
CA ALA A 8 -29.70 -22.13 -9.52
C ALA A 8 -30.12 -21.74 -10.95
N PRO A 9 -31.03 -22.49 -11.59
CA PRO A 9 -31.51 -22.16 -12.93
C PRO A 9 -31.99 -20.70 -13.03
N GLY A 10 -31.52 -19.99 -14.05
CA GLY A 10 -31.85 -18.57 -14.28
C GLY A 10 -31.16 -17.57 -13.34
N THR A 11 -30.33 -18.00 -12.39
CA THR A 11 -29.58 -17.10 -11.50
C THR A 11 -28.22 -16.73 -12.06
N ALA A 12 -27.81 -15.48 -11.86
CA ALA A 12 -26.49 -14.97 -12.18
C ALA A 12 -25.67 -14.76 -10.89
N ARG A 13 -24.35 -14.88 -11.00
CA ARG A 13 -23.40 -14.51 -9.94
C ARG A 13 -22.42 -13.49 -10.49
N SER A 14 -22.14 -12.48 -9.66
CA SER A 14 -21.20 -11.41 -9.97
C SER A 14 -20.24 -11.24 -8.80
N SER A 15 -18.97 -11.01 -9.11
CA SER A 15 -17.91 -10.75 -8.13
C SER A 15 -17.11 -9.53 -8.54
N ARG A 16 -16.71 -8.71 -7.58
CA ARG A 16 -15.79 -7.58 -7.79
C ARG A 16 -14.38 -8.03 -7.45
N VAL A 17 -13.40 -7.67 -8.27
CA VAL A 17 -11.98 -8.03 -8.09
C VAL A 17 -11.12 -6.79 -8.31
N GLU A 18 -10.19 -6.55 -7.39
CA GLU A 18 -9.21 -5.45 -7.51
C GLU A 18 -7.97 -5.94 -8.25
N LEU A 19 -7.87 -5.62 -9.55
CA LEU A 19 -6.84 -6.17 -10.43
C LEU A 19 -5.44 -5.62 -10.14
N SER A 20 -5.35 -4.38 -9.64
CA SER A 20 -4.09 -3.70 -9.33
C SER A 20 -3.29 -4.39 -8.22
N THR A 21 -3.96 -5.20 -7.37
CA THR A 21 -3.29 -6.01 -6.33
C THR A 21 -2.63 -7.28 -6.87
N LEU A 22 -2.98 -7.71 -8.09
CA LEU A 22 -2.54 -8.97 -8.69
C LEU A 22 -1.64 -8.75 -9.91
N TYR A 23 -1.79 -7.62 -10.60
CA TYR A 23 -1.08 -7.29 -11.82
C TYR A 23 -0.43 -5.90 -11.72
N ARG A 24 0.71 -5.72 -12.38
CA ARG A 24 1.36 -4.42 -12.53
C ARG A 24 0.50 -3.50 -13.40
N MET A 25 -0.27 -2.64 -12.75
CA MET A 25 -1.14 -1.61 -13.34
C MET A 25 -0.69 -0.19 -12.95
N ASP A 26 0.53 -0.07 -12.43
CA ASP A 26 1.20 1.16 -12.03
C ASP A 26 1.80 1.94 -13.21
N ILE A 27 1.71 1.42 -14.44
CA ILE A 27 2.23 2.04 -15.65
C ILE A 27 1.08 2.65 -16.47
N THR A 28 1.23 3.89 -16.93
CA THR A 28 0.18 4.56 -17.71
C THR A 28 -0.03 3.93 -19.09
N GLY A 29 -1.30 3.81 -19.47
CA GLY A 29 -1.72 3.67 -20.86
C GLY A 29 -2.91 2.74 -21.07
N ALA A 30 -3.07 2.24 -22.29
CA ALA A 30 -4.16 1.36 -22.66
C ALA A 30 -3.89 -0.09 -22.22
N TYR A 31 -4.84 -0.67 -21.49
CA TYR A 31 -4.86 -2.06 -21.05
C TYR A 31 -6.06 -2.79 -21.66
N SER A 32 -5.88 -4.09 -21.92
CA SER A 32 -6.98 -4.98 -22.28
C SER A 32 -7.15 -6.04 -21.18
N VAL A 33 -8.35 -6.12 -20.63
CA VAL A 33 -8.70 -7.02 -19.54
C VAL A 33 -9.65 -8.08 -20.08
N ARG A 34 -9.33 -9.35 -19.82
CA ARG A 34 -10.18 -10.48 -20.22
C ARG A 34 -10.20 -11.53 -19.12
N TYR A 35 -11.40 -12.00 -18.78
CA TYR A 35 -11.56 -13.13 -17.87
C TYR A 35 -10.99 -14.42 -18.51
N ARG A 36 -10.34 -15.29 -17.74
CA ARG A 36 -9.82 -16.58 -18.25
C ARG A 36 -10.86 -17.67 -18.06
N ALA A 37 -11.82 -17.73 -18.99
CA ALA A 37 -12.91 -18.70 -18.96
C ALA A 37 -12.45 -20.14 -19.24
N ASP A 38 -11.27 -20.33 -19.85
CA ASP A 38 -10.66 -21.64 -20.12
C ASP A 38 -10.36 -22.46 -18.87
N ARG A 39 -10.25 -21.81 -17.70
CA ARG A 39 -10.04 -22.47 -16.40
C ARG A 39 -11.34 -22.73 -15.65
N LEU A 40 -12.48 -22.24 -16.14
CA LEU A 40 -13.76 -22.42 -15.48
C LEU A 40 -14.36 -23.78 -15.86
N GLN A 41 -14.34 -24.72 -14.92
CA GLN A 41 -15.03 -26.00 -15.09
C GLN A 41 -16.47 -25.87 -14.64
N VAL A 42 -17.41 -26.00 -15.58
CA VAL A 42 -18.84 -25.99 -15.29
C VAL A 42 -19.32 -27.42 -15.15
N TYR A 43 -20.00 -27.71 -14.05
CA TYR A 43 -20.59 -29.03 -13.77
C TYR A 43 -22.12 -28.88 -13.72
N GLY A 44 -22.83 -29.66 -14.53
CA GLY A 44 -24.31 -29.63 -14.55
C GLY A 44 -24.95 -30.29 -13.33
N ARG A 45 -24.19 -31.13 -12.61
CA ARG A 45 -24.58 -31.70 -11.30
C ARG A 45 -23.36 -31.71 -10.37
N PRO A 46 -23.55 -31.51 -9.05
CA PRO A 46 -22.44 -31.46 -8.09
C PRO A 46 -21.69 -32.79 -7.92
N ASP A 47 -22.28 -33.91 -8.33
CA ASP A 47 -21.69 -35.27 -8.33
C ASP A 47 -21.10 -35.66 -9.70
N ALA A 48 -21.22 -34.81 -10.71
CA ALA A 48 -20.68 -35.11 -12.03
C ALA A 48 -19.15 -35.10 -12.01
N SER A 49 -18.53 -36.22 -12.39
CA SER A 49 -17.07 -36.35 -12.50
C SER A 49 -16.50 -35.75 -13.80
N ARG A 50 -17.37 -35.29 -14.71
CA ARG A 50 -16.97 -34.70 -16.00
C ARG A 50 -17.64 -33.32 -16.19
N PRO A 51 -16.87 -32.27 -16.52
CA PRO A 51 -17.42 -30.95 -16.79
C PRO A 51 -18.35 -30.98 -18.02
N GLN A 52 -19.45 -30.23 -17.94
CA GLN A 52 -20.49 -30.12 -18.93
C GLN A 52 -20.62 -28.64 -19.34
N GLY A 53 -20.31 -28.34 -20.60
CA GLY A 53 -20.41 -26.99 -21.16
C GLY A 53 -19.06 -26.38 -21.53
N ALA A 54 -19.02 -25.65 -22.63
CA ALA A 54 -17.89 -24.83 -23.02
C ALA A 54 -18.07 -23.44 -22.40
N ALA A 55 -17.04 -22.96 -21.68
CA ALA A 55 -17.04 -21.58 -21.22
C ALA A 55 -17.04 -20.65 -22.44
N VAL A 56 -18.00 -19.72 -22.49
CA VAL A 56 -18.14 -18.77 -23.59
C VAL A 56 -16.90 -17.89 -23.64
N THR A 57 -16.43 -17.55 -24.85
CA THR A 57 -15.33 -16.61 -25.04
C THR A 57 -15.66 -15.29 -24.33
N PRO A 58 -14.92 -14.92 -23.29
CA PRO A 58 -15.24 -13.75 -22.49
C PRO A 58 -14.93 -12.48 -23.27
N LEU A 59 -15.78 -11.47 -23.10
CA LEU A 59 -15.58 -10.16 -23.69
C LEU A 59 -14.28 -9.52 -23.19
N VAL A 60 -13.60 -8.79 -24.08
CA VAL A 60 -12.44 -7.98 -23.72
C VAL A 60 -12.92 -6.59 -23.32
N ALA A 61 -12.52 -6.14 -22.14
CA ALA A 61 -12.68 -4.75 -21.72
C ALA A 61 -11.38 -3.98 -22.02
N ALA A 62 -11.48 -2.91 -22.80
CA ALA A 62 -10.36 -1.98 -23.00
C ALA A 62 -10.50 -0.83 -21.99
N VAL A 63 -9.43 -0.53 -21.26
CA VAL A 63 -9.39 0.52 -20.23
C VAL A 63 -8.12 1.33 -20.35
N TRP A 64 -8.22 2.64 -20.19
CA TRP A 64 -7.07 3.51 -20.00
C TRP A 64 -6.77 3.63 -18.52
N ILE A 65 -5.54 3.36 -18.11
CA ILE A 65 -5.08 3.49 -16.72
C ILE A 65 -4.08 4.63 -16.67
N ASP A 66 -4.35 5.62 -15.83
CA ASP A 66 -3.37 6.62 -15.42
C ASP A 66 -2.59 6.07 -14.22
N GLY A 67 -1.45 5.47 -14.53
CA GLY A 67 -0.54 4.88 -13.56
C GLY A 67 0.40 5.90 -12.93
N LEU A 68 1.15 5.46 -11.93
CA LEU A 68 2.19 6.26 -11.26
C LEU A 68 3.41 6.49 -12.17
N MET A 69 3.67 5.57 -13.11
CA MET A 69 4.82 5.62 -14.00
C MET A 69 4.41 5.85 -15.46
N PRO A 70 5.04 6.80 -16.17
CA PRO A 70 4.86 6.94 -17.60
C PRO A 70 5.37 5.71 -18.36
N ARG A 71 4.72 5.40 -19.47
CA ARG A 71 5.12 4.28 -20.33
C ARG A 71 6.51 4.50 -20.93
N GLY A 72 7.34 3.47 -20.87
CA GLY A 72 8.65 3.46 -21.54
C GLY A 72 9.77 4.14 -20.76
N MET A 73 9.51 4.59 -19.52
CA MET A 73 10.59 5.06 -18.64
C MET A 73 11.32 3.87 -17.99
N PRO A 74 12.66 3.94 -17.85
CA PRO A 74 13.38 2.95 -17.06
C PRO A 74 12.93 3.03 -15.60
N GLU A 75 12.95 1.91 -14.87
CA GLU A 75 12.56 1.85 -13.45
C GLU A 75 13.35 2.85 -12.58
N SER A 76 14.57 3.21 -13.00
CA SER A 76 15.40 4.25 -12.39
C SER A 76 14.84 5.68 -12.53
N ALA A 77 13.88 5.93 -13.41
CA ALA A 77 13.20 7.22 -13.52
C ALA A 77 12.24 7.49 -12.35
N TYR A 78 11.96 6.47 -11.52
CA TYR A 78 11.28 6.62 -10.24
C TYR A 78 12.23 7.07 -9.12
N ALA A 79 13.55 7.10 -9.35
CA ALA A 79 14.45 7.68 -8.36
C ALA A 79 14.00 9.14 -8.15
N PRO A 80 13.63 9.55 -6.93
CA PRO A 80 13.43 10.95 -6.65
C PRO A 80 14.69 11.66 -7.15
N GLY A 81 14.52 12.68 -8.00
CA GLY A 81 15.63 13.56 -8.33
C GLY A 81 16.24 14.07 -7.03
N PRO A 82 17.47 14.61 -7.03
CA PRO A 82 18.01 15.24 -5.82
C PRO A 82 17.06 16.37 -5.42
N GLU A 83 16.11 16.06 -4.54
CA GLU A 83 15.27 17.04 -3.91
C GLU A 83 16.21 17.89 -3.07
N PRO A 84 16.05 19.22 -3.09
CA PRO A 84 16.79 20.06 -2.17
C PRO A 84 16.51 19.53 -0.77
N ALA A 85 17.57 19.12 -0.06
CA ALA A 85 17.46 18.66 1.32
C ALA A 85 16.59 19.66 2.08
N PRO A 86 15.56 19.20 2.82
CA PRO A 86 14.71 20.11 3.56
C PRO A 86 15.61 20.99 4.42
N ALA A 87 15.45 22.31 4.29
CA ALA A 87 16.12 23.25 5.17
C ALA A 87 15.63 22.93 6.58
N GLY A 88 16.45 22.19 7.34
CA GLY A 88 16.07 21.66 8.63
C GLY A 88 15.47 22.74 9.51
N GLY A 89 14.28 22.47 10.05
CA GLY A 89 13.64 23.37 11.01
C GLY A 89 14.60 23.69 12.16
N SER A 90 14.67 24.95 12.58
CA SER A 90 15.54 25.33 13.69
C SER A 90 15.02 24.70 14.98
N LEU A 91 15.81 23.81 15.58
CA LEU A 91 15.53 23.27 16.91
C LEU A 91 15.57 24.40 17.93
N THR A 92 14.52 24.51 18.75
CA THR A 92 14.49 25.42 19.89
C THR A 92 14.66 24.59 21.17
N PHE A 93 15.60 24.99 22.03
CA PHE A 93 15.92 24.25 23.24
C PHE A 93 15.48 25.01 24.49
N SER A 94 14.75 24.34 25.37
CA SER A 94 14.43 24.84 26.71
C SER A 94 15.12 23.98 27.77
N HIS A 95 15.76 24.61 28.75
CA HIS A 95 16.47 23.95 29.86
C HIS A 95 17.55 22.92 29.44
N CYS A 96 18.18 23.10 28.28
CA CYS A 96 19.28 22.25 27.81
C CYS A 96 20.63 22.96 27.96
N SER A 97 21.63 22.29 28.51
CA SER A 97 23.03 22.73 28.46
C SER A 97 23.57 22.72 27.02
N ASN A 98 24.63 23.48 26.75
CA ASN A 98 25.26 23.54 25.43
C ASN A 98 25.70 22.15 24.91
N ALA A 99 26.18 21.28 25.79
CA ALA A 99 26.57 19.92 25.44
C ALA A 99 25.36 19.06 25.02
N GLN A 100 24.22 19.20 25.70
CA GLN A 100 22.97 18.52 25.33
C GLN A 100 22.45 19.03 23.99
N GLN A 101 22.48 20.35 23.76
CA GLN A 101 22.05 20.94 22.49
C GLN A 101 22.89 20.39 21.32
N ALA A 102 24.21 20.37 21.46
CA ALA A 102 25.10 19.81 20.44
C ALA A 102 24.83 18.31 20.18
N GLY A 103 24.60 17.52 21.25
CA GLY A 103 24.30 16.10 21.14
C GLY A 103 22.96 15.81 20.43
N ILE A 104 21.91 16.56 20.77
CA ILE A 104 20.58 16.42 20.15
C ILE A 104 20.63 16.81 18.68
N THR A 105 21.22 17.96 18.35
CA THR A 105 21.35 18.42 16.96
C THR A 105 22.10 17.41 16.10
N ALA A 106 23.22 16.85 16.60
CA ALA A 106 23.98 15.84 15.87
C ALA A 106 23.20 14.53 15.67
N THR A 107 22.40 14.13 16.67
CA THR A 107 21.60 12.90 16.59
C THR A 107 20.44 13.03 15.63
N VAL A 108 19.71 14.16 15.68
CA VAL A 108 18.59 14.43 14.77
C VAL A 108 19.08 14.46 13.32
N ALA A 109 20.19 15.17 13.05
CA ALA A 109 20.79 15.21 11.71
C ALA A 109 21.09 13.79 11.19
N ARG A 110 21.75 12.96 12.00
CA ARG A 110 22.05 11.57 11.64
C ARG A 110 20.80 10.72 11.39
N HIS A 111 19.75 10.91 12.18
CA HIS A 111 18.50 10.18 11.99
C HIS A 111 17.81 10.57 10.69
N ILE A 112 17.75 11.87 10.37
CA ILE A 112 17.18 12.36 9.11
C ILE A 112 17.97 11.79 7.92
N ASP A 113 19.30 11.91 7.94
CA ASP A 113 20.15 11.34 6.88
C ASP A 113 19.95 9.83 6.71
N ALA A 114 19.80 9.09 7.82
CA ALA A 114 19.56 7.66 7.78
C ALA A 114 18.19 7.30 7.20
N ILE A 115 17.16 8.10 7.49
CA ILE A 115 15.82 7.94 6.93
C ILE A 115 15.86 8.21 5.43
N ASP A 116 16.42 9.34 5.01
CA ASP A 116 16.53 9.72 3.59
C ASP A 116 17.32 8.67 2.81
N HIS A 117 18.45 8.21 3.36
CA HIS A 117 19.24 7.16 2.76
C HIS A 117 18.47 5.83 2.66
N ALA A 118 17.66 5.47 3.66
CA ALA A 118 16.85 4.27 3.62
C ALA A 118 15.79 4.33 2.50
N PHE A 119 15.12 5.48 2.32
CA PHE A 119 14.18 5.69 1.22
C PHE A 119 14.87 5.67 -0.15
N ALA A 120 16.07 6.25 -0.25
CA ALA A 120 16.80 6.35 -1.52
C ALA A 120 17.44 5.03 -1.98
N THR A 121 17.86 4.17 -1.04
CA THR A 121 18.74 3.03 -1.37
C THR A 121 18.18 1.66 -1.05
N ARG A 122 17.10 1.56 -0.26
CA ARG A 122 16.54 0.27 0.15
C ARG A 122 15.19 0.03 -0.50
N PRO A 123 14.88 -1.21 -0.90
CA PRO A 123 13.54 -1.58 -1.32
C PRO A 123 12.64 -1.65 -0.08
N LEU A 124 11.90 -0.56 0.17
CA LEU A 124 10.88 -0.49 1.21
C LEU A 124 9.62 -1.22 0.76
N THR A 125 9.01 -1.97 1.67
CA THR A 125 7.73 -2.65 1.41
C THR A 125 6.63 -1.95 2.20
N VAL A 126 5.55 -1.58 1.53
CA VAL A 126 4.34 -1.04 2.18
C VAL A 126 3.27 -2.13 2.14
N ASP A 127 2.92 -2.67 3.30
CA ASP A 127 1.90 -3.71 3.46
C ASP A 127 0.55 -3.09 3.86
N CYS A 128 -0.42 -3.15 2.94
CA CYS A 128 -1.77 -2.63 3.13
C CYS A 128 -2.77 -3.65 3.70
N ALA A 129 -2.33 -4.85 4.11
CA ALA A 129 -3.21 -5.92 4.59
C ALA A 129 -3.77 -5.67 6.00
N CYS A 130 -3.24 -4.70 6.75
CA CYS A 130 -3.66 -4.45 8.12
C CYS A 130 -5.09 -3.90 8.21
N THR A 131 -5.95 -4.59 8.96
CA THR A 131 -7.34 -4.19 9.20
C THR A 131 -7.58 -3.59 10.59
N ARG A 132 -6.51 -3.40 11.38
CA ARG A 132 -6.57 -2.80 12.73
C ARG A 132 -7.05 -1.35 12.66
N SER A 133 -7.56 -0.84 13.79
CA SER A 133 -8.02 0.54 13.94
C SER A 133 -6.90 1.57 14.15
N TRP A 134 -5.64 1.15 14.10
CA TRP A 134 -4.48 2.04 14.16
C TRP A 134 -4.15 2.61 12.77
N THR A 135 -3.22 3.56 12.69
CA THR A 135 -2.78 4.20 11.44
C THR A 135 -1.72 3.35 10.73
N THR A 136 -0.55 3.18 11.35
CA THR A 136 0.56 2.37 10.82
C THR A 136 1.38 1.76 11.96
N TYR A 137 2.22 0.77 11.66
CA TYR A 137 3.27 0.29 12.57
C TYR A 137 4.44 -0.33 11.82
N VAL A 138 5.60 -0.40 12.48
CA VAL A 138 6.84 -1.02 12.00
C VAL A 138 7.47 -1.86 13.11
N TYR A 139 8.18 -2.93 12.74
CA TYR A 139 9.00 -3.72 13.66
C TYR A 139 10.46 -3.29 13.52
N ALA A 140 11.10 -2.89 14.62
CA ALA A 140 12.47 -2.37 14.61
C ALA A 140 13.51 -3.43 14.19
N ASP A 141 13.23 -4.70 14.45
CA ASP A 141 14.05 -5.87 14.13
C ASP A 141 13.79 -6.43 12.73
N GLN A 142 12.75 -5.94 12.02
CA GLN A 142 12.36 -6.40 10.68
C GLN A 142 12.23 -5.23 9.69
N PRO A 143 13.29 -4.45 9.45
CA PRO A 143 13.34 -3.60 8.26
C PRO A 143 13.20 -4.50 7.02
N THR A 144 12.37 -4.18 6.01
CA THR A 144 11.97 -2.87 5.49
C THR A 144 10.46 -2.69 5.30
N THR A 145 9.63 -3.37 6.11
CA THR A 145 8.16 -3.37 5.93
C THR A 145 7.45 -2.36 6.82
N ILE A 146 6.61 -1.53 6.20
CA ILE A 146 5.69 -0.59 6.85
C ILE A 146 4.28 -1.14 6.72
N HIS A 147 3.61 -1.42 7.84
CA HIS A 147 2.23 -1.92 7.82
C HIS A 147 1.25 -0.76 7.95
N VAL A 148 0.39 -0.59 6.94
CA VAL A 148 -0.62 0.48 6.85
C VAL A 148 -2.00 -0.08 7.15
N CYS A 149 -2.68 0.52 8.13
CA CYS A 149 -3.91 0.00 8.70
C CYS A 149 -5.13 0.87 8.33
N LYS A 150 -6.33 0.48 8.80
CA LYS A 150 -7.61 1.06 8.36
C LYS A 150 -7.75 2.55 8.67
N ALA A 151 -7.17 3.05 9.77
CA ALA A 151 -7.35 4.46 10.15
C ALA A 151 -6.56 5.42 9.24
N PHE A 152 -5.48 4.95 8.62
CA PHE A 152 -4.71 5.74 7.66
C PHE A 152 -5.57 6.21 6.47
N TRP A 153 -6.42 5.32 5.96
CA TRP A 153 -7.26 5.58 4.78
C TRP A 153 -8.51 6.42 5.05
N LYS A 154 -8.79 6.78 6.31
CA LYS A 154 -10.00 7.53 6.69
C LYS A 154 -9.81 9.05 6.63
N VAL A 155 -8.59 9.51 6.40
CA VAL A 155 -8.28 10.94 6.46
C VAL A 155 -8.17 11.48 5.04
N ASP A 156 -8.93 12.54 4.76
CA ASP A 156 -8.84 13.26 3.50
C ASP A 156 -7.49 14.00 3.48
N ASN A 157 -6.55 13.52 2.65
CA ASN A 157 -5.22 14.09 2.50
C ASN A 157 -5.21 15.46 1.76
N ALA A 158 -6.35 16.14 1.70
CA ALA A 158 -6.52 17.41 1.00
C ALA A 158 -6.27 18.58 1.96
N GLY A 159 -5.00 18.80 2.27
CA GLY A 159 -4.52 19.99 2.97
C GLY A 159 -3.48 19.62 3.99
N SER A 160 -2.20 19.88 3.68
CA SER A 160 -1.06 20.23 4.55
C SER A 160 -0.84 19.53 5.92
N HIS A 161 -1.64 18.56 6.34
CA HIS A 161 -1.59 17.99 7.68
C HIS A 161 -0.78 16.68 7.62
N GLU A 162 0.53 16.89 7.72
CA GLU A 162 1.49 16.11 8.51
C GLU A 162 1.01 14.72 8.97
N TYR A 163 1.36 13.69 8.20
CA TYR A 163 1.47 12.30 8.69
C TYR A 163 2.94 11.87 8.86
N PHE A 164 3.86 12.82 9.01
CA PHE A 164 5.24 12.52 9.38
C PHE A 164 5.33 12.24 10.89
N GLY A 165 4.94 11.03 11.29
CA GLY A 165 5.44 10.39 12.50
C GLY A 165 5.07 11.03 13.84
N GLU A 166 3.80 11.32 14.10
CA GLU A 166 3.33 11.52 15.49
C GLU A 166 3.30 10.14 16.19
N ASN A 167 4.45 9.78 16.75
CA ASN A 167 4.67 8.60 17.55
C ASN A 167 3.99 8.82 18.91
N ASP A 168 2.71 8.46 19.04
CA ASP A 168 1.98 8.66 20.29
C ASP A 168 1.62 7.32 20.96
N PRO A 169 2.58 6.61 21.61
CA PRO A 169 2.27 5.49 22.48
C PRO A 169 1.97 5.91 23.92
N TYR A 170 1.80 7.20 24.25
CA TYR A 170 1.57 7.60 25.64
C TYR A 170 0.74 8.90 25.82
N ARG A 171 -0.52 8.89 25.36
CA ARG A 171 -1.52 9.79 25.94
C ARG A 171 -2.01 9.23 27.27
N ASP A 172 -1.37 9.72 28.33
CA ASP A 172 -1.78 9.79 29.74
C ASP A 172 -3.21 9.29 30.03
N LEU A 173 -3.32 8.05 30.51
CA LEU A 173 -4.43 7.62 31.34
C LEU A 173 -4.26 8.24 32.74
N ARG A 174 -4.55 9.53 32.88
CA ARG A 174 -4.82 10.11 34.21
C ARG A 174 -6.30 9.87 34.54
N PRO A 175 -6.64 9.09 35.57
CA PRO A 175 -8.00 9.09 36.09
C PRO A 175 -8.23 10.44 36.74
N THR A 176 -9.20 11.19 36.22
CA THR A 176 -9.84 12.28 36.96
C THR A 176 -10.31 11.74 38.31
N ARG A 177 -9.83 12.32 39.40
CA ARG A 177 -10.42 12.18 40.73
C ARG A 177 -11.16 13.45 41.06
#